data_AF-A0A935KKX4-F1
#
_entry.id   AF-A0A935KKX4-F1
#
_cell.length_a   1.000
_cell.length_b   1.000
_cell.length_c   1.000
_cell.angle_alpha   90.00
_cell.angle_beta   90.00
_cell.angle_gamma   90.00
#
_symmetry.space_group_name_H-M   'P 1'
#
loop_
_entity.id
_entity.type
_entity.pdbx_description
1 polymer ?
#
loop_
_entity_poly.entity_id
_entity_poly.type
_entity_poly.pdbx_seq_one_letter_code
_entity_poly.pdbx_strand_id
1 'polypeptide(L)'
;MPCAGEDYIVREWLAYKIYNLITPKSFKARLVKIQLGDERNSKTANPVYGILLEEEDQLAERNNATVVETKLRPQQTEVNTFLTMSVFQYLIGNTDWSVEYLQNIKLIAPKAGSVPMTVAYDFDHAGLVGAPYAQPAEELQMSSTRERRYRGYCMKDLSVFNPVLAEFNRVKADIYKLFTDCKFLDEKYIKSTLRYLDEFYATINNTKAWQRAFAYPCDKNGTGNVIIKGLKEE
;
A
#
# COMPACT_ATOMS: atom_id res chain seq x y z
N MET A 1 -3.50 -14.46 22.97
CA MET A 1 -3.73 -13.00 22.90
C MET A 1 -2.79 -12.46 21.84
N PRO A 2 -3.27 -11.77 20.80
CA PRO A 2 -2.36 -11.07 19.90
C PRO A 2 -1.55 -10.06 20.74
N CYS A 3 -0.22 -10.10 20.58
CA CYS A 3 0.72 -9.30 21.34
C CYS A 3 0.58 -7.82 20.96
N ALA A 4 0.28 -6.97 21.96
CA ALA A 4 0.41 -5.50 21.99
C ALA A 4 0.22 -4.71 20.67
N GLY A 5 -0.92 -4.02 20.55
CA GLY A 5 -1.09 -2.83 19.71
C GLY A 5 -2.24 -2.87 18.69
N GLU A 6 -3.50 -3.00 19.10
CA GLU A 6 -4.63 -3.01 18.15
C GLU A 6 -4.71 -1.77 17.24
N ASP A 7 -4.04 -0.67 17.61
CA ASP A 7 -3.97 0.56 16.83
C ASP A 7 -3.45 0.34 15.40
N TYR A 8 -2.49 -0.57 15.18
CA TYR A 8 -1.96 -0.80 13.82
C TYR A 8 -2.98 -1.43 12.87
N ILE A 9 -3.95 -2.20 13.39
CA ILE A 9 -5.06 -2.72 12.57
C ILE A 9 -5.94 -1.58 12.07
N VAL A 10 -6.24 -0.60 12.91
CA VAL A 10 -7.00 0.60 12.52
C VAL A 10 -6.21 1.40 11.47
N ARG A 11 -4.90 1.51 11.64
CA ARG A 11 -4.02 2.25 10.71
C ARG A 11 -3.90 1.56 9.36
N GLU A 12 -3.79 0.24 9.34
CA GLU A 12 -3.79 -0.56 8.11
C GLU A 12 -5.13 -0.44 7.39
N TRP A 13 -6.24 -0.53 8.13
CA TRP A 13 -7.56 -0.28 7.59
C TRP A 13 -7.66 1.10 6.92
N LEU A 14 -7.08 2.14 7.52
CA LEU A 14 -7.02 3.47 6.92
C LEU A 14 -6.15 3.50 5.64
N ALA A 15 -5.10 2.69 5.53
CA ALA A 15 -4.35 2.55 4.27
C ALA A 15 -5.24 2.01 3.14
N TYR A 16 -6.09 1.01 3.41
CA TYR A 16 -7.11 0.58 2.45
C TYR A 16 -8.10 1.69 2.11
N LYS A 17 -8.54 2.48 3.10
CA LYS A 17 -9.44 3.62 2.87
C LYS A 17 -8.82 4.67 1.96
N ILE A 18 -7.54 4.97 2.13
CA ILE A 18 -6.78 5.85 1.22
C ILE A 18 -6.78 5.27 -0.19
N TYR A 19 -6.47 3.98 -0.34
CA TYR A 19 -6.39 3.37 -1.66
C TYR A 19 -7.74 3.39 -2.40
N ASN A 20 -8.84 3.20 -1.66
CA ASN A 20 -10.19 3.32 -2.20
C ASN A 20 -10.53 4.73 -2.72
N LEU A 21 -9.93 5.80 -2.18
CA LEU A 21 -10.12 7.16 -2.68
C LEU A 21 -9.40 7.39 -4.01
N ILE A 22 -8.26 6.72 -4.20
CA ILE A 22 -7.36 6.91 -5.35
C ILE A 22 -7.82 6.11 -6.56
N THR A 23 -8.32 4.88 -6.36
CA THR A 23 -8.68 4.00 -7.47
C THR A 23 -9.76 3.00 -7.09
N PRO A 24 -10.68 2.63 -8.01
CA PRO A 24 -11.58 1.50 -7.80
C PRO A 24 -10.86 0.14 -7.80
N LYS A 25 -9.63 0.08 -8.33
CA LYS A 25 -8.79 -1.14 -8.39
C LYS A 25 -8.03 -1.33 -7.07
N SER A 26 -8.81 -1.46 -6.00
CA SER A 26 -8.35 -1.56 -4.62
C SER A 26 -9.34 -2.45 -3.86
N PHE A 27 -8.85 -3.22 -2.90
CA PHE A 27 -9.72 -3.99 -1.99
C PHE A 27 -10.55 -3.08 -1.11
N LYS A 28 -11.84 -3.40 -0.96
CA LYS A 28 -12.67 -2.83 0.09
C LYS A 28 -12.35 -3.51 1.42
N ALA A 29 -12.16 -2.71 2.46
CA ALA A 29 -11.89 -3.20 3.81
C ALA A 29 -12.94 -2.67 4.80
N ARG A 30 -13.40 -3.54 5.70
CA ARG A 30 -14.30 -3.19 6.81
C ARG A 30 -13.61 -3.48 8.13
N LEU A 31 -13.50 -2.46 8.98
CA LEU A 31 -13.06 -2.63 10.36
C LEU A 31 -14.17 -3.30 11.18
N VAL A 32 -13.84 -4.36 11.89
CA VAL A 32 -14.76 -5.11 12.76
C VAL A 32 -14.16 -5.28 14.15
N LYS A 33 -15.03 -5.52 15.13
CA LYS A 33 -14.62 -5.92 16.47
C LYS A 33 -15.01 -7.39 16.68
N ILE A 34 -14.02 -8.24 16.89
CA ILE A 34 -14.15 -9.69 16.93
C ILE A 34 -14.10 -10.14 18.39
N GLN A 35 -15.18 -10.79 18.83
CA GLN A 35 -15.22 -11.47 20.12
C GLN A 35 -14.87 -12.94 19.93
N LEU A 36 -13.70 -13.36 20.39
CA LEU A 36 -13.31 -14.77 20.40
C LEU A 36 -13.87 -15.45 21.66
N GLY A 37 -14.58 -16.55 21.46
CA GLY A 37 -15.02 -17.46 22.52
C GLY A 37 -14.21 -18.75 22.47
N ASP A 38 -13.89 -19.30 23.63
CA ASP A 38 -13.29 -20.63 23.76
C ASP A 38 -14.30 -21.55 24.45
N GLU A 39 -14.71 -22.63 23.79
CA GLU A 39 -15.67 -23.59 24.34
C GLU A 39 -15.11 -24.31 25.60
N ARG A 40 -13.79 -24.35 25.77
CA ARG A 40 -13.12 -25.01 26.90
C ARG A 40 -12.77 -24.06 28.04
N ASN A 41 -12.90 -22.75 27.85
CA ASN A 41 -12.52 -21.74 28.83
C ASN A 41 -13.61 -20.67 28.93
N SER A 42 -14.28 -20.62 30.08
CA SER A 42 -15.39 -19.69 30.34
C SER A 42 -14.99 -18.21 30.39
N LYS A 43 -13.68 -17.90 30.32
CA LYS A 43 -13.20 -16.53 30.18
C LYS A 43 -13.24 -16.10 28.71
N THR A 44 -14.24 -15.28 28.36
CA THR A 44 -14.25 -14.53 27.10
C THR A 44 -13.03 -13.61 27.04
N ALA A 45 -12.26 -13.69 25.95
CA ALA A 45 -11.18 -12.74 25.70
C ALA A 45 -11.76 -11.34 25.48
N ASN A 46 -10.98 -10.27 25.67
CA ASN A 46 -11.44 -8.94 25.25
C ASN A 46 -11.65 -8.93 23.72
N PRO A 47 -12.72 -8.30 23.21
CA PRO A 47 -12.95 -8.25 21.79
C PRO A 47 -11.89 -7.38 21.11
N VAL A 48 -11.30 -7.91 20.03
CA VAL A 48 -10.14 -7.34 19.32
C VAL A 48 -10.56 -6.70 18.01
N TYR A 49 -9.82 -5.71 17.51
CA TYR A 49 -10.04 -5.22 16.15
C TYR A 49 -9.55 -6.22 15.10
N GLY A 50 -10.25 -6.27 13.97
CA GLY A 50 -9.87 -7.02 12.78
C GLY A 50 -10.36 -6.32 11.50
N ILE A 51 -9.85 -6.77 10.36
CA ILE A 51 -10.26 -6.29 9.04
C ILE A 51 -10.94 -7.45 8.30
N LEU A 52 -12.16 -7.20 7.80
CA LEU A 52 -12.74 -8.04 6.76
C LEU A 52 -12.38 -7.44 5.41
N LEU A 53 -11.63 -8.19 4.60
CA LEU A 53 -11.20 -7.79 3.28
C LEU A 53 -12.15 -8.35 2.21
N GLU A 54 -12.39 -7.58 1.16
CA GLU A 54 -13.10 -8.04 -0.05
C GLU A 54 -12.36 -9.23 -0.67
N GLU A 55 -13.11 -10.22 -1.15
CA GLU A 55 -12.52 -11.36 -1.86
C GLU A 55 -12.00 -10.93 -3.24
N GLU A 56 -10.96 -11.59 -3.73
CA GLU A 56 -10.31 -11.18 -4.99
C GLU A 56 -11.22 -11.29 -6.21
N ASP A 57 -12.07 -12.31 -6.27
CA ASP A 57 -13.06 -12.47 -7.34
C ASP A 57 -14.11 -11.35 -7.32
N GLN A 58 -14.54 -10.93 -6.12
CA GLN A 58 -15.49 -9.82 -5.95
C GLN A 58 -14.86 -8.49 -6.37
N LEU A 59 -13.59 -8.28 -6.03
CA LEU A 59 -12.82 -7.13 -6.50
C LEU A 59 -12.71 -7.12 -8.02
N ALA A 60 -12.42 -8.28 -8.63
CA ALA A 60 -12.27 -8.40 -10.07
C ALA A 60 -13.61 -8.13 -10.77
N GLU A 61 -14.69 -8.76 -10.31
CA GLU A 61 -16.05 -8.58 -10.84
C GLU A 61 -16.48 -7.10 -10.78
N ARG A 62 -16.26 -6.43 -9.65
CA ARG A 62 -16.56 -4.99 -9.49
C ARG A 62 -15.81 -4.10 -10.47
N ASN A 63 -14.67 -4.56 -10.97
CA ASN A 63 -13.85 -3.86 -11.97
C ASN A 63 -14.05 -4.41 -13.39
N ASN A 64 -15.11 -5.20 -13.63
CA ASN A 64 -15.38 -5.89 -14.89
C ASN A 64 -14.18 -6.70 -15.40
N ALA A 65 -13.56 -7.45 -14.50
CA ALA A 65 -12.32 -8.18 -14.72
C ALA A 65 -12.36 -9.57 -14.07
N THR A 66 -11.36 -10.39 -14.39
CA THR A 66 -11.08 -11.68 -13.74
C THR A 66 -9.68 -11.66 -13.13
N VAL A 67 -9.45 -12.44 -12.08
CA VAL A 67 -8.13 -12.62 -11.47
C VAL A 67 -7.16 -13.27 -12.45
N VAL A 68 -5.90 -12.87 -12.39
CA VAL A 68 -4.79 -13.40 -13.18
C VAL A 68 -3.68 -13.87 -12.24
N GLU A 69 -3.35 -15.16 -12.29
CA GLU A 69 -2.31 -15.76 -11.42
C GLU A 69 -0.95 -15.93 -12.12
N THR A 70 -0.77 -15.31 -13.28
CA THR A 70 0.48 -15.40 -14.04
C THR A 70 1.51 -14.41 -13.50
N LYS A 71 2.70 -14.90 -13.14
CA LYS A 71 3.85 -14.05 -12.78
C LYS A 71 4.32 -13.26 -14.00
N LEU A 72 4.45 -11.94 -13.84
CA LEU A 72 4.79 -11.02 -14.91
C LEU A 72 5.78 -9.98 -14.42
N ARG A 73 6.63 -9.49 -15.32
CA ARG A 73 7.45 -8.32 -14.99
C ARG A 73 6.54 -7.09 -14.87
N PRO A 74 6.88 -6.11 -14.02
CA PRO A 74 6.14 -4.84 -13.91
C PRO A 74 5.81 -4.17 -15.26
N GLN A 75 6.73 -4.22 -16.23
CA GLN A 75 6.59 -3.63 -17.56
C GLN A 75 5.53 -4.32 -18.44
N GLN A 76 5.05 -5.50 -18.03
CA GLN A 76 4.02 -6.27 -18.73
C GLN A 76 2.63 -6.02 -18.15
N THR A 77 2.50 -5.10 -17.21
CA THR A 77 1.22 -4.68 -16.61
C THR A 77 0.77 -3.34 -17.19
N GLU A 78 -0.51 -3.01 -17.00
CA GLU A 78 -1.09 -1.77 -17.50
C GLU A 78 -0.45 -0.59 -16.78
N VAL A 79 0.17 0.30 -17.55
CA VAL A 79 1.10 1.32 -17.06
C VAL A 79 0.43 2.24 -16.04
N ASN A 80 -0.78 2.74 -16.33
CA ASN A 80 -1.41 3.71 -15.44
C ASN A 80 -1.78 3.10 -14.08
N THR A 81 -2.26 1.86 -14.04
CA THR A 81 -2.56 1.14 -12.81
C THR A 81 -1.30 0.80 -12.02
N PHE A 82 -0.22 0.42 -12.70
CA PHE A 82 1.07 0.19 -12.06
C PHE A 82 1.61 1.47 -11.41
N LEU A 83 1.60 2.60 -12.13
CA LEU A 83 2.09 3.89 -11.61
C LEU A 83 1.22 4.39 -10.45
N THR A 84 -0.10 4.25 -10.55
CA THR A 84 -1.03 4.61 -9.46
C THR A 84 -0.74 3.80 -8.21
N MET A 85 -0.58 2.48 -8.36
CA MET A 85 -0.25 1.57 -7.27
C MET A 85 1.14 1.90 -6.68
N SER A 86 2.17 2.11 -7.49
CA SER A 86 3.53 2.37 -7.01
C SER A 86 3.66 3.72 -6.30
N VAL A 87 2.94 4.75 -6.76
CA VAL A 87 2.86 6.06 -6.06
C VAL A 87 2.06 5.92 -4.76
N PHE A 88 1.02 5.08 -4.72
CA PHE A 88 0.30 4.78 -3.49
C PHE A 88 1.18 4.07 -2.46
N GLN A 89 1.93 3.05 -2.87
CA GLN A 89 2.89 2.38 -2.00
C GLN A 89 3.95 3.37 -1.48
N TYR A 90 4.42 4.28 -2.33
CA TYR A 90 5.31 5.37 -1.91
C TYR A 90 4.66 6.33 -0.90
N LEU A 91 3.40 6.73 -1.11
CA LEU A 91 2.63 7.58 -0.18
C LEU A 91 2.64 7.01 1.24
N ILE A 92 2.28 5.72 1.36
CA ILE A 92 2.17 5.04 2.65
C ILE A 92 3.52 4.52 3.17
N GLY A 93 4.62 4.69 2.43
CA GLY A 93 5.94 4.19 2.82
C GLY A 93 6.03 2.68 2.84
N ASN A 94 5.31 1.99 1.94
CA ASN A 94 5.34 0.55 1.82
C ASN A 94 6.35 0.11 0.76
N THR A 95 7.32 -0.68 1.19
CA THR A 95 8.31 -1.31 0.32
C THR A 95 8.16 -2.81 0.23
N ASP A 96 7.20 -3.43 0.91
CA ASP A 96 7.02 -4.88 0.92
C ASP A 96 5.98 -5.34 -0.12
N TRP A 97 6.38 -5.32 -1.39
CA TRP A 97 5.56 -5.78 -2.51
C TRP A 97 6.42 -6.15 -3.72
N SER A 98 5.88 -6.98 -4.61
CA SER A 98 6.53 -7.36 -5.86
C SER A 98 5.52 -7.87 -6.89
N VAL A 99 5.45 -7.20 -8.05
CA VAL A 99 4.61 -7.67 -9.17
C VAL A 99 5.16 -8.99 -9.74
N GLU A 100 6.48 -9.12 -9.84
CA GLU A 100 7.12 -10.30 -10.43
C GLU A 100 6.90 -11.57 -9.59
N TYR A 101 6.83 -11.42 -8.27
CA TYR A 101 6.62 -12.52 -7.35
C TYR A 101 5.17 -12.63 -6.83
N LEU A 102 4.27 -11.71 -7.25
CA LEU A 102 2.92 -11.57 -6.70
C LEU A 102 2.90 -11.41 -5.16
N GLN A 103 3.97 -10.86 -4.60
CA GLN A 103 4.05 -10.53 -3.17
C GLN A 103 3.21 -9.27 -2.93
N ASN A 104 2.15 -9.40 -2.12
CA ASN A 104 1.26 -8.28 -1.75
C ASN A 104 0.65 -7.55 -2.97
N ILE A 105 0.58 -8.25 -4.10
CA ILE A 105 0.01 -7.78 -5.37
C ILE A 105 -0.89 -8.87 -5.95
N LYS A 106 -2.10 -8.48 -6.35
CA LYS A 106 -2.96 -9.25 -7.25
C LYS A 106 -2.99 -8.60 -8.63
N LEU A 107 -3.23 -9.43 -9.65
CA LEU A 107 -3.42 -8.97 -11.02
C LEU A 107 -4.85 -9.28 -11.45
N ILE A 108 -5.48 -8.34 -12.14
CA ILE A 108 -6.81 -8.52 -12.74
C ILE A 108 -6.80 -8.08 -14.19
N ALA A 109 -7.58 -8.72 -15.05
CA ALA A 109 -7.69 -8.37 -16.47
C ALA A 109 -9.14 -8.39 -16.96
N PRO A 110 -9.58 -7.44 -17.81
CA PRO A 110 -10.96 -7.40 -18.31
C PRO A 110 -11.37 -8.63 -19.13
N LYS A 111 -10.40 -9.26 -19.78
CA LYS A 111 -10.55 -10.51 -20.54
C LYS A 111 -9.21 -11.23 -20.61
N ALA A 112 -9.25 -12.55 -20.77
CA ALA A 112 -8.07 -13.37 -21.00
C ALA A 112 -7.20 -12.79 -22.14
N GLY A 113 -5.89 -12.72 -21.91
CA GLY A 113 -4.91 -12.18 -22.86
C GLY A 113 -4.81 -10.65 -22.90
N SER A 114 -5.62 -9.90 -22.13
CA SER A 114 -5.38 -8.45 -21.95
C SER A 114 -4.18 -8.20 -21.05
N VAL A 115 -3.58 -7.02 -21.20
CA VAL A 115 -2.54 -6.52 -20.28
C VAL A 115 -3.14 -6.42 -18.87
N PRO A 116 -2.61 -7.16 -17.86
CA PRO A 116 -3.19 -7.16 -16.52
C PRO A 116 -2.95 -5.84 -15.77
N MET A 117 -3.89 -5.50 -14.91
CA MET A 117 -3.86 -4.33 -14.03
C MET A 117 -3.42 -4.75 -12.63
N THR A 118 -2.60 -3.92 -11.97
CA THR A 118 -2.06 -4.22 -10.64
C THR A 118 -2.97 -3.74 -9.53
N VAL A 119 -3.11 -4.56 -8.48
CA VAL A 119 -3.87 -4.26 -7.27
C VAL A 119 -3.02 -4.63 -6.06
N ALA A 120 -2.65 -3.65 -5.23
CA ALA A 120 -1.93 -3.92 -3.99
C ALA A 120 -2.87 -4.28 -2.85
N TYR A 121 -2.38 -5.11 -1.94
CA TYR A 121 -3.02 -5.48 -0.67
C TYR A 121 -1.93 -5.77 0.37
N ASP A 122 -2.34 -6.04 1.60
CA ASP A 122 -1.45 -6.33 2.74
C ASP A 122 -0.49 -5.16 3.06
N PHE A 123 -0.96 -4.24 3.90
CA PHE A 123 -0.29 -2.95 4.14
C PHE A 123 0.31 -2.84 5.54
N ASP A 124 0.32 -3.91 6.31
CA ASP A 124 0.75 -3.93 7.70
C ASP A 124 2.23 -3.50 7.87
N HIS A 125 3.06 -3.80 6.86
CA HIS A 125 4.47 -3.40 6.76
C HIS A 125 4.72 -1.95 6.31
N ALA A 126 3.66 -1.18 6.01
CA ALA A 126 3.81 0.20 5.56
C ALA A 126 4.29 1.13 6.68
N GLY A 127 5.17 2.07 6.33
CA GLY A 127 5.62 3.14 7.23
C GLY A 127 4.46 3.91 7.87
N LEU A 128 3.37 4.17 7.14
CA LEU A 128 2.18 4.85 7.66
C LEU A 128 1.54 4.06 8.81
N VAL A 129 1.42 2.74 8.69
CA VAL A 129 0.90 1.85 9.74
C VAL A 129 1.83 1.88 10.95
N GLY A 130 3.13 1.75 10.70
CA GLY A 130 4.16 1.81 11.74
C GLY A 130 3.98 0.71 12.77
N ALA A 131 3.68 -0.50 12.31
CA ALA A 131 3.66 -1.68 13.16
C ALA A 131 5.07 -1.93 13.74
N PRO A 132 5.21 -2.28 15.03
CA PRO A 132 6.52 -2.39 15.68
C PRO A 132 7.36 -3.57 15.15
N TYR A 133 6.71 -4.55 14.54
CA TYR A 133 7.37 -5.72 13.94
C TYR A 133 7.82 -5.47 12.50
N ALA A 134 7.29 -4.45 11.82
CA ALA A 134 7.61 -4.17 10.42
C ALA A 134 9.03 -3.62 10.28
N GLN A 135 9.85 -4.28 9.47
CA GLN A 135 11.21 -3.86 9.14
C GLN A 135 11.39 -3.84 7.62
N PRO A 136 12.18 -2.91 7.05
CA PRO A 136 12.52 -2.96 5.64
C PRO A 136 13.29 -4.24 5.32
N ALA A 137 13.13 -4.74 4.09
CA ALA A 137 13.99 -5.81 3.60
C ALA A 137 15.46 -5.36 3.59
N GLU A 138 16.37 -6.23 4.03
CA GLU A 138 17.79 -5.93 4.21
C GLU A 138 18.43 -5.42 2.90
N GLU A 139 18.01 -6.00 1.77
CA GLU A 139 18.51 -5.65 0.44
C GLU A 139 18.20 -4.21 0.03
N LEU A 140 17.22 -3.57 0.68
CA LEU A 140 16.94 -2.16 0.46
C LEU A 140 17.91 -1.23 1.19
N GLN A 141 18.65 -1.70 2.20
CA GLN A 141 19.56 -0.87 3.00
C GLN A 141 18.86 0.36 3.59
N MET A 142 17.60 0.19 4.02
CA MET A 142 16.80 1.22 4.66
C MET A 142 16.89 1.08 6.18
N SER A 143 16.95 2.21 6.86
CA SER A 143 17.03 2.23 8.33
C SER A 143 15.67 2.10 9.02
N SER A 144 14.58 2.39 8.30
CA SER A 144 13.22 2.39 8.84
C SER A 144 12.18 2.26 7.74
N THR A 145 11.06 1.59 8.02
CA THR A 145 9.87 1.57 7.15
C THR A 145 9.24 2.95 6.98
N ARG A 146 9.53 3.91 7.88
CA ARG A 146 9.10 5.31 7.75
C ARG A 146 9.84 6.03 6.62
N GLU A 147 11.02 5.57 6.21
CA GLU A 147 11.72 6.14 5.06
C GLU A 147 10.95 5.77 3.77
N ARG A 148 10.64 6.77 2.93
CA ARG A 148 9.96 6.49 1.66
C ARG A 148 10.94 6.11 0.58
N ARG A 149 10.66 5.01 -0.12
CA ARG A 149 11.41 4.60 -1.31
C ARG A 149 10.48 4.24 -2.45
N TYR A 150 10.68 4.88 -3.59
CA TYR A 150 9.95 4.52 -4.79
C TYR A 150 10.56 3.23 -5.37
N ARG A 151 9.75 2.17 -5.45
CA ARG A 151 10.14 0.82 -5.93
C ARG A 151 9.53 0.44 -7.28
N GLY A 152 9.09 1.43 -8.07
CA GLY A 152 8.72 1.19 -9.46
C GLY A 152 9.93 0.79 -10.31
N TYR A 153 9.71 0.47 -11.59
CA TYR A 153 10.83 0.26 -12.52
C TYR A 153 11.36 1.59 -13.10
N CYS A 154 12.60 1.58 -13.59
CA CYS A 154 13.21 2.74 -14.21
C CYS A 154 12.42 3.21 -15.45
N MET A 155 12.01 4.47 -15.44
CA MET A 155 11.25 5.12 -16.51
C MET A 155 12.10 6.21 -17.16
N LYS A 156 12.19 6.21 -18.50
CA LYS A 156 12.91 7.25 -19.24
C LYS A 156 12.15 8.58 -19.26
N ASP A 157 10.85 8.51 -19.53
CA ASP A 157 9.97 9.66 -19.51
C ASP A 157 9.20 9.68 -18.19
N LEU A 158 9.49 10.68 -17.35
CA LEU A 158 8.81 10.87 -16.08
C LEU A 158 7.48 11.65 -16.23
N SER A 159 7.20 12.25 -17.38
CA SER A 159 5.96 13.02 -17.60
C SER A 159 4.70 12.16 -17.46
N VAL A 160 4.82 10.84 -17.65
CA VAL A 160 3.74 9.86 -17.44
C VAL A 160 3.19 9.83 -16.01
N PHE A 161 3.95 10.33 -15.02
CA PHE A 161 3.48 10.44 -13.64
C PHE A 161 2.55 11.62 -13.42
N ASN A 162 2.55 12.64 -14.30
CA ASN A 162 1.74 13.85 -14.12
C ASN A 162 0.23 13.57 -13.88
N PRO A 163 -0.47 12.75 -14.69
CA PRO A 163 -1.88 12.44 -14.41
C PRO A 163 -2.07 11.71 -13.08
N VAL A 164 -1.14 10.82 -12.70
CA VAL A 164 -1.18 10.11 -11.42
C VAL A 164 -1.02 11.10 -10.27
N LEU A 165 0.00 11.96 -10.30
CA LEU A 165 0.24 12.98 -9.26
C LEU A 165 -0.92 13.99 -9.15
N ALA A 166 -1.57 14.33 -10.26
CA ALA A 166 -2.76 15.16 -10.26
C ALA A 166 -3.91 14.50 -9.50
N GLU A 167 -4.12 13.19 -9.66
CA GLU A 167 -5.13 12.44 -8.93
C GLU A 167 -4.86 12.42 -7.42
N PHE A 168 -3.62 12.19 -7.00
CA PHE A 168 -3.26 12.25 -5.57
C PHE A 168 -3.51 13.63 -4.97
N ASN A 169 -3.20 14.70 -5.71
CA ASN A 169 -3.54 16.06 -5.27
C ASN A 169 -5.04 16.31 -5.23
N ARG A 170 -5.82 15.76 -6.17
CA ARG A 170 -7.29 15.87 -6.18
C ARG A 170 -7.91 15.29 -4.91
N VAL A 171 -7.44 14.13 -4.45
CA VAL A 171 -7.97 13.44 -3.26
C VAL A 171 -7.31 13.85 -1.95
N LYS A 172 -6.34 14.79 -1.98
CA LYS A 172 -5.56 15.19 -0.80
C LYS A 172 -6.43 15.51 0.41
N ALA A 173 -7.42 16.38 0.24
CA ALA A 173 -8.27 16.81 1.36
C ALA A 173 -9.03 15.62 2.00
N ASP A 174 -9.51 14.69 1.17
CA ASP A 174 -10.24 13.52 1.65
C ASP A 174 -9.33 12.51 2.36
N ILE A 175 -8.08 12.36 1.89
CA ILE A 175 -7.06 11.56 2.59
C ILE A 175 -6.80 12.11 4.00
N TYR A 176 -6.70 13.44 4.16
CA TYR A 176 -6.45 14.04 5.48
C TYR A 176 -7.66 13.83 6.41
N LYS A 177 -8.88 13.98 5.86
CA LYS A 177 -10.13 13.76 6.61
C LYS A 177 -10.24 12.34 7.16
N LEU A 178 -9.73 11.33 6.45
CA LEU A 178 -9.70 9.95 6.97
C LEU A 178 -9.01 9.85 8.33
N PHE A 179 -8.03 10.71 8.63
CA PHE A 179 -7.34 10.72 9.93
C PHE A 179 -7.97 11.68 10.92
N THR A 180 -8.32 12.90 10.50
CA THR A 180 -8.87 13.91 11.42
C THR A 180 -10.25 13.53 11.96
N ASP A 181 -11.02 12.76 11.18
CA ASP A 181 -12.39 12.39 11.54
C ASP A 181 -12.45 10.99 12.18
N CYS A 182 -11.32 10.28 12.26
CA CYS A 182 -11.25 8.94 12.82
C CYS A 182 -11.19 8.96 14.34
N LYS A 183 -12.29 8.53 14.97
CA LYS A 183 -12.44 8.44 16.43
C LYS A 183 -11.62 7.32 17.10
N PHE A 184 -11.04 6.42 16.29
CA PHE A 184 -10.27 5.28 16.76
C PHE A 184 -8.76 5.58 16.87
N LEU A 185 -8.33 6.79 16.52
CA LEU A 185 -6.94 7.21 16.57
C LEU A 185 -6.70 8.18 17.73
N ASP A 186 -5.52 8.07 18.34
CA ASP A 186 -5.06 9.04 19.32
C ASP A 186 -4.52 10.30 18.63
N GLU A 187 -4.60 11.44 19.33
CA GLU A 187 -4.21 12.75 18.79
C GLU A 187 -2.72 12.81 18.40
N LYS A 188 -1.85 12.09 19.11
CA LYS A 188 -0.40 12.06 18.82
C LYS A 188 -0.15 11.34 17.49
N TYR A 189 -0.81 10.20 17.26
CA TYR A 189 -0.71 9.50 15.99
C TYR A 189 -1.29 10.34 14.85
N ILE A 190 -2.46 10.98 15.03
CA ILE A 190 -3.03 11.88 14.01
C ILE A 190 -2.01 12.95 13.63
N LYS A 191 -1.47 13.70 14.60
CA LYS A 191 -0.44 14.74 14.34
C LYS A 191 0.78 14.18 13.62
N SER A 192 1.27 13.01 14.04
CA SER A 192 2.44 12.38 13.41
C SER A 192 2.16 11.97 11.96
N THR A 193 0.99 11.41 11.70
CA THR A 193 0.60 10.96 10.36
C THR A 193 0.32 12.14 9.43
N LEU A 194 -0.30 13.22 9.90
CA LEU A 194 -0.48 14.42 9.10
C LEU A 194 0.86 15.01 8.64
N ARG A 195 1.85 15.10 9.54
CA ARG A 195 3.23 15.49 9.14
C ARG A 195 3.84 14.53 8.12
N TYR A 196 3.64 13.23 8.32
CA TYR A 196 4.11 12.22 7.38
C TYR A 196 3.49 12.42 5.99
N LEU A 197 2.19 12.69 5.91
CA LEU A 197 1.50 13.02 4.66
C LEU A 197 2.00 14.34 4.06
N ASP A 198 2.23 15.37 4.89
CA ASP A 198 2.77 16.66 4.44
C ASP A 198 4.12 16.50 3.73
N GLU A 199 5.01 15.63 4.22
CA GLU A 199 6.29 15.31 3.58
C GLU A 199 6.11 14.68 2.18
N PHE A 200 5.12 13.78 2.02
CA PHE A 200 4.78 13.22 0.70
C PHE A 200 4.30 14.33 -0.24
N TYR A 201 3.36 15.16 0.20
CA TYR A 201 2.83 16.25 -0.63
C TYR A 201 3.86 17.34 -0.91
N ALA A 202 4.81 17.59 0.00
CA ALA A 202 5.95 18.48 -0.25
C ALA A 202 6.86 17.91 -1.36
N THR A 203 7.01 16.59 -1.40
CA THR A 203 7.78 15.90 -2.46
C THR A 203 7.06 15.98 -3.80
N ILE A 204 5.80 15.49 -3.88
CA ILE A 204 5.09 15.39 -5.17
C ILE A 204 4.72 16.74 -5.78
N ASN A 205 4.63 17.81 -4.96
CA ASN A 205 4.37 19.17 -5.44
C ASN A 205 5.63 19.99 -5.73
N ASN A 206 6.81 19.37 -5.67
CA ASN A 206 8.06 19.98 -6.11
C ASN A 206 8.64 19.18 -7.29
N THR A 207 8.69 19.78 -8.48
CA THR A 207 9.11 19.12 -9.72
C THR A 207 10.44 18.40 -9.60
N LYS A 208 11.45 19.04 -9.00
CA LYS A 208 12.77 18.45 -8.85
C LYS A 208 12.77 17.31 -7.83
N ALA A 209 12.01 17.46 -6.74
CA ALA A 209 11.98 16.47 -5.67
C ALA A 209 11.32 15.16 -6.11
N TRP A 210 10.13 15.22 -6.72
CA TRP A 210 9.45 14.00 -7.16
C TRP A 210 10.18 13.34 -8.33
N GLN A 211 10.74 14.11 -9.26
CA GLN A 211 11.54 13.53 -10.35
C GLN A 211 12.76 12.79 -9.80
N ARG A 212 13.46 13.36 -8.82
CA ARG A 212 14.57 12.70 -8.15
C ARG A 212 14.11 11.42 -7.42
N ALA A 213 13.00 11.49 -6.68
CA ALA A 213 12.48 10.34 -5.95
C ALA A 213 12.06 9.21 -6.89
N PHE A 214 11.36 9.51 -7.98
CA PHE A 214 10.79 8.50 -8.88
C PHE A 214 11.77 8.04 -9.97
N ALA A 215 12.87 8.77 -10.20
CA ALA A 215 14.00 8.30 -10.98
C ALA A 215 14.94 7.37 -10.19
N TYR A 216 14.75 7.20 -8.87
CA TYR A 216 15.63 6.39 -8.03
C TYR A 216 15.87 4.95 -8.57
N PRO A 217 14.87 4.24 -9.13
CA PRO A 217 15.10 2.93 -9.74
C PRO A 217 16.04 2.93 -10.97
N CYS A 218 16.35 4.09 -11.54
CA CYS A 218 17.33 4.24 -12.61
C CYS A 218 18.77 4.39 -12.11
N ASP A 219 18.97 4.64 -10.81
CA ASP A 219 20.30 4.71 -10.20
C ASP A 219 20.89 3.31 -10.07
N LYS A 220 21.93 3.02 -10.86
CA LYS A 220 22.63 1.73 -10.86
C LYS A 220 23.36 1.44 -9.55
N ASN A 221 23.65 2.47 -8.75
CA ASN A 221 24.33 2.35 -7.47
C ASN A 221 23.35 2.35 -6.28
N GLY A 222 22.06 2.60 -6.53
CA GLY A 222 21.01 2.55 -5.53
C GLY A 222 20.42 1.16 -5.35
N THR A 223 19.49 1.03 -4.39
CA THR A 223 18.74 -0.21 -4.14
C THR A 223 17.33 -0.17 -4.73
N GLY A 224 17.00 0.86 -5.52
CA GLY A 224 15.65 1.09 -6.06
C GLY A 224 15.21 0.08 -7.13
N ASN A 225 16.17 -0.61 -7.74
CA ASN A 225 15.97 -1.66 -8.74
C ASN A 225 15.99 -3.08 -8.13
N VAL A 226 16.17 -3.20 -6.81
CA VAL A 226 16.19 -4.50 -6.12
C VAL A 226 14.79 -5.10 -6.13
N ILE A 227 14.68 -6.31 -6.68
CA ILE A 227 13.45 -7.09 -6.68
C ILE A 227 13.44 -7.97 -5.44
N ILE A 228 12.58 -7.62 -4.48
CA ILE A 228 12.30 -8.45 -3.33
C ILE A 228 11.53 -9.67 -3.81
N LYS A 229 12.14 -10.84 -3.58
CA LYS A 229 11.45 -12.12 -3.56
C LYS A 229 10.89 -12.20 -2.15
N GLY A 230 9.59 -12.44 -1.97
CA GLY A 230 9.00 -12.57 -0.63
C GLY A 230 9.75 -13.58 0.24
N LEU A 231 9.30 -13.76 1.48
CA LEU A 231 9.89 -14.74 2.41
C LEU A 231 10.13 -16.07 1.65
N LYS A 232 11.37 -16.56 1.69
CA LYS A 232 11.70 -17.86 1.12
C LYS A 232 10.80 -18.88 1.79
N GLU A 233 9.97 -19.57 1.02
CA GLU A 233 9.41 -20.84 1.46
C GLU A 233 10.63 -21.77 1.68
N GLU A 234 10.96 -22.02 2.95
CA GLU A 234 11.83 -23.13 3.34
C GLU A 234 11.05 -24.45 3.30
#